data_AF-A0AAN0YPE8-F1
#
_entry.id   AF-A0AAN0YPE8-F1
#
_cell.length_a   1.000
_cell.length_b   1.000
_cell.length_c   1.000
_cell.angle_alpha   90.00
_cell.angle_beta   90.00
_cell.angle_gamma   90.00
#
_symmetry.space_group_name_H-M   'P 1'
#
loop_
_entity.id
_entity.type
_entity.pdbx_description
1 polymer ?
#
loop_
_entity_poly.entity_id
_entity_poly.type
_entity_poly.pdbx_seq_one_letter_code
_entity_poly.pdbx_strand_id
1 'polypeptide(L)'
;MERSILAIIILSFAALLLFFQEYRTNQSLNQEATLEGFIIMKEGEVYLVEDPDFVQEDANKLTIQELRRKYNMSKLLIKGFGTLRGIENGQKVKVWYSEILESYPGKVEVLKIEPC
;
A
#
# COMPACT_ATOMS: atom_id res chain seq x y z
N MET A 1 -23.87 -43.58 4.26
CA MET A 1 -24.56 -42.67 3.32
C MET A 1 -24.75 -41.28 3.91
N GLU A 2 -25.26 -41.13 5.13
CA GLU A 2 -25.50 -39.79 5.73
C GLU A 2 -24.22 -39.03 6.12
N ARG A 3 -23.23 -39.71 6.71
CA ARG A 3 -21.89 -39.14 7.00
C ARG A 3 -21.16 -38.71 5.71
N SER A 4 -21.38 -39.51 4.66
CA SER A 4 -21.25 -39.22 3.23
C SER A 4 -21.50 -37.78 2.80
N ILE A 5 -22.79 -37.49 2.90
CA ILE A 5 -23.46 -36.31 2.38
C ILE A 5 -23.07 -35.09 3.21
N LEU A 6 -22.99 -35.24 4.54
CA LEU A 6 -22.51 -34.18 5.43
C LEU A 6 -21.10 -33.71 5.08
N ALA A 7 -20.18 -34.64 4.82
CA ALA A 7 -18.81 -34.29 4.44
C ALA A 7 -18.76 -33.51 3.12
N ILE A 8 -19.57 -33.91 2.13
CA ILE A 8 -19.66 -33.23 0.83
C ILE A 8 -20.25 -31.82 0.98
N ILE A 9 -21.27 -31.66 1.82
CA ILE A 9 -21.87 -30.34 2.09
C ILE A 9 -20.83 -29.41 2.74
N ILE A 10 -20.11 -29.89 3.75
CA ILE A 10 -19.07 -29.10 4.43
C ILE A 10 -17.95 -28.71 3.45
N LEU A 11 -17.50 -29.64 2.60
CA LEU A 11 -16.48 -29.37 1.58
C LEU A 11 -16.95 -28.34 0.56
N SER A 12 -18.20 -28.46 0.09
CA SER A 12 -18.78 -27.49 -0.84
C SER A 12 -18.92 -26.10 -0.22
N PHE A 13 -19.31 -26.02 1.06
CA PHE A 13 -19.42 -24.76 1.79
C PHE A 13 -18.05 -24.13 2.05
N ALA A 14 -17.04 -24.93 2.42
CA ALA A 14 -15.68 -24.45 2.58
C ALA A 14 -15.10 -23.91 1.26
N ALA A 15 -15.31 -24.62 0.14
CA ALA A 15 -14.91 -24.15 -1.18
C ALA A 15 -15.62 -22.85 -1.57
N LEU A 16 -16.90 -22.71 -1.25
CA LEU A 16 -17.67 -21.49 -1.47
C LEU A 16 -17.13 -20.32 -0.64
N LEU A 17 -16.77 -20.54 0.63
CA LEU A 17 -16.15 -19.52 1.48
C LEU A 17 -14.81 -19.04 0.94
N LEU A 18 -13.96 -19.96 0.45
CA LEU A 18 -12.69 -19.62 -0.19
C LEU A 18 -12.91 -18.78 -1.46
N PHE A 19 -13.87 -19.17 -2.30
CA PHE A 19 -14.23 -18.42 -3.51
C PHE A 19 -14.70 -16.99 -3.19
N PHE A 20 -15.53 -16.81 -2.16
CA PHE A 20 -15.98 -15.48 -1.73
C PHE A 20 -14.85 -14.63 -1.14
N GLN A 21 -13.88 -15.21 -0.44
CA GLN A 21 -12.71 -14.47 0.04
C GLN A 21 -11.90 -13.92 -1.13
N GLU A 22 -11.59 -14.76 -2.12
CA GLU A 22 -10.81 -14.37 -3.29
C GLU A 22 -11.55 -13.31 -4.14
N TYR A 23 -12.87 -13.45 -4.31
CA TYR A 23 -13.68 -12.45 -5.00
C TYR A 23 -13.66 -11.08 -4.32
N ARG A 24 -13.75 -11.02 -2.98
CA ARG A 24 -13.68 -9.75 -2.23
C ARG A 24 -12.30 -9.09 -2.34
N THR A 25 -11.22 -9.87 -2.23
CA THR A 25 -9.85 -9.37 -2.40
C THR A 25 -9.67 -8.76 -3.79
N ASN A 26 -10.19 -9.42 -4.83
CA ASN A 26 -10.11 -8.92 -6.20
C ASN A 26 -10.98 -7.69 -6.45
N GLN A 27 -12.12 -7.54 -5.76
CA GLN A 27 -12.98 -6.35 -5.91
C GLN A 27 -12.39 -5.12 -5.22
N SER A 28 -11.77 -5.28 -4.03
CA SER A 28 -11.09 -4.14 -3.38
C SER A 28 -9.96 -3.61 -4.25
N LEU A 29 -9.25 -4.49 -4.98
CA LEU A 29 -8.20 -4.15 -5.94
C LEU A 29 -8.67 -3.34 -7.16
N ASN A 30 -9.96 -3.36 -7.51
CA ASN A 30 -10.49 -2.72 -8.72
C ASN A 30 -11.15 -1.35 -8.50
N GLN A 31 -11.31 -0.91 -7.24
CA GLN A 31 -11.83 0.42 -6.89
C GLN A 31 -10.77 1.35 -6.29
N GLU A 32 -9.53 0.91 -6.28
CA GLU A 32 -8.48 1.47 -5.43
C GLU A 32 -8.20 2.93 -5.76
N ALA A 33 -8.37 3.78 -4.74
CA ALA A 33 -7.88 5.13 -4.77
C ALA A 33 -6.36 5.09 -4.91
N THR A 34 -5.83 5.92 -5.82
CA THR A 34 -4.40 5.97 -6.14
C THR A 34 -3.82 7.32 -5.79
N LEU A 35 -2.66 7.31 -5.13
CA LEU A 35 -1.79 8.47 -5.01
C LEU A 35 -0.60 8.29 -5.95
N GLU A 36 -0.13 9.39 -6.53
CA GLU A 36 1.14 9.42 -7.26
C GLU A 36 2.10 10.38 -6.54
N GLY A 37 3.36 10.00 -6.46
CA GLY A 37 4.35 10.81 -5.77
C GLY A 37 5.73 10.18 -5.75
N PHE A 38 6.64 10.77 -5.00
CA PHE A 38 8.01 10.30 -4.85
C PHE A 38 8.17 9.56 -3.53
N ILE A 39 8.71 8.35 -3.59
CA ILE A 39 8.87 7.51 -2.42
C ILE A 39 10.15 7.87 -1.66
N ILE A 40 10.06 8.03 -0.35
CA ILE A 40 11.19 8.32 0.51
C ILE A 40 11.33 7.19 1.52
N MET A 41 12.45 6.47 1.47
CA MET A 41 12.81 5.41 2.40
C MET A 41 13.94 5.92 3.30
N LYS A 42 13.64 6.19 4.57
CA LYS A 42 14.62 6.76 5.50
C LYS A 42 14.32 6.35 6.93
N GLU A 43 15.36 6.03 7.70
CA GLU A 43 15.25 5.65 9.11
C GLU A 43 14.31 4.46 9.39
N GLY A 44 14.19 3.54 8.42
CA GLY A 44 13.29 2.38 8.52
C GLY A 44 11.82 2.70 8.25
N GLU A 45 11.51 3.94 7.91
CA GLU A 45 10.17 4.43 7.60
C GLU A 45 10.05 4.75 6.11
N VAL A 46 8.82 4.74 5.61
CA VAL A 46 8.52 5.04 4.22
C VAL A 46 7.50 6.16 4.15
N TYR A 47 7.76 7.10 3.26
CA TYR A 47 6.91 8.25 3.01
C TYR A 47 6.65 8.43 1.52
N LEU A 48 5.55 9.11 1.20
CA LEU A 48 5.20 9.56 -0.13
C LEU A 48 5.18 11.08 -0.13
N VAL A 49 5.92 11.69 -1.04
CA VAL A 49 5.86 13.13 -1.33
C VAL A 49 4.99 13.32 -2.57
N GLU A 50 3.86 13.98 -2.41
CA GLU A 50 2.87 14.17 -3.49
C GLU A 50 3.14 15.45 -4.30
N ASP A 51 4.11 16.26 -3.86
CA ASP A 51 4.44 17.54 -4.48
C ASP A 51 5.11 17.34 -5.85
N PRO A 52 4.57 17.96 -6.92
CA PRO A 52 5.07 17.77 -8.28
C PRO A 52 6.43 18.43 -8.54
N ASP A 53 6.83 19.39 -7.72
CA ASP A 53 8.11 20.12 -7.77
C ASP A 53 9.20 19.50 -6.89
N PHE A 54 8.98 18.27 -6.40
CA PHE A 54 9.95 17.54 -5.61
C PHE A 54 11.30 17.38 -6.32
N VAL A 55 12.38 17.74 -5.62
CA VAL A 55 13.76 17.55 -6.10
C VAL A 55 14.28 16.20 -5.63
N GLN A 56 14.49 15.25 -6.54
CA GLN A 56 14.87 13.87 -6.22
C GLN A 56 16.12 13.75 -5.32
N GLU A 57 17.09 14.64 -5.49
CA GLU A 57 18.30 14.68 -4.67
C GLU A 57 18.04 14.92 -3.18
N ASP A 58 16.94 15.61 -2.85
CA ASP A 58 16.53 15.88 -1.48
C ASP A 58 16.18 14.60 -0.73
N ALA A 59 15.74 13.54 -1.43
CA ALA A 59 15.43 12.24 -0.82
C ALA A 59 16.61 11.68 -0.01
N ASN A 60 17.82 11.91 -0.49
CA ASN A 60 19.05 11.45 0.15
C ASN A 60 19.69 12.55 1.01
N LYS A 61 19.65 13.81 0.57
CA LYS A 61 20.34 14.94 1.23
C LYS A 61 19.63 15.44 2.50
N LEU A 62 18.30 15.55 2.49
CA LEU A 62 17.54 16.20 3.57
C LEU A 62 17.06 15.20 4.62
N THR A 63 17.04 15.61 5.89
CA THR A 63 16.43 14.85 6.98
C THR A 63 14.90 14.75 6.81
N ILE A 64 14.26 13.79 7.50
CA ILE A 64 12.79 13.70 7.50
C ILE A 64 12.14 15.00 8.00
N GLN A 65 12.73 15.67 8.98
CA GLN A 65 12.19 16.92 9.50
C GLN A 65 12.27 18.07 8.49
N GLU A 66 13.34 18.14 7.70
CA GLU A 66 13.49 19.12 6.62
C GLU A 66 12.53 18.82 5.46
N LEU A 67 12.42 17.55 5.06
CA LEU A 67 11.46 17.13 4.04
C LEU A 67 10.02 17.48 4.45
N ARG A 68 9.62 17.24 5.70
CA ARG A 68 8.29 17.59 6.23
C ARG A 68 8.00 19.10 6.26
N ARG A 69 9.04 19.94 6.28
CA ARG A 69 8.89 21.41 6.25
C ARG A 69 8.82 21.92 4.82
N LYS A 70 9.49 21.24 3.90
CA LYS A 70 9.61 21.64 2.51
C LYS A 70 8.48 21.09 1.64
N TYR A 71 8.02 19.88 1.94
CA TYR A 71 7.08 19.14 1.11
C TYR A 71 5.89 18.60 1.90
N ASN A 72 4.74 18.52 1.25
CA ASN A 72 3.60 17.77 1.73
C ASN A 72 3.89 16.28 1.56
N MET A 73 3.84 15.56 2.69
CA MET A 73 4.19 14.15 2.71
C MET A 73 3.29 13.34 3.62
N SER A 74 3.07 12.10 3.19
CA SER A 74 2.26 11.11 3.88
C SER A 74 3.14 9.94 4.29
N LYS A 75 2.93 9.39 5.49
CA LYS A 75 3.62 8.18 5.95
C LYS A 75 2.91 6.95 5.38
N LEU A 76 3.66 6.05 4.76
CA LEU A 76 3.14 4.81 4.20
C LEU A 76 3.19 3.69 5.24
N LEU A 77 2.03 3.08 5.52
CA LEU A 77 1.89 1.90 6.38
C LEU A 77 1.90 0.66 5.50
N ILE A 78 3.06 0.01 5.40
CA ILE A 78 3.29 -1.15 4.54
C ILE A 78 3.17 -2.43 5.37
N LYS A 79 2.18 -3.29 5.04
CA LYS A 79 1.92 -4.55 5.75
C LYS A 79 2.64 -5.76 5.13
N GLY A 80 3.08 -5.68 3.88
CA GLY A 80 3.64 -6.80 3.11
C GLY A 80 5.15 -6.78 2.92
N PHE A 81 5.81 -7.94 3.09
CA PHE A 81 7.19 -8.11 2.68
C PHE A 81 7.29 -8.10 1.15
N GLY A 82 8.09 -7.20 0.60
CA GLY A 82 8.37 -7.13 -0.84
C GLY A 82 7.61 -6.03 -1.60
N THR A 83 6.72 -5.26 -0.97
CA THR A 83 6.03 -4.13 -1.62
C THR A 83 6.99 -3.08 -2.17
N LEU A 84 8.19 -2.97 -1.59
CA LEU A 84 9.24 -2.03 -2.00
C LEU A 84 10.30 -2.67 -2.91
N ARG A 85 10.14 -3.94 -3.31
CA ARG A 85 11.18 -4.66 -4.03
C ARG A 85 11.39 -4.02 -5.41
N GLY A 86 12.62 -3.58 -5.67
CA GLY A 86 12.99 -2.94 -6.94
C GLY A 86 12.60 -1.46 -7.03
N ILE A 87 12.16 -0.86 -5.93
CA ILE A 87 11.87 0.58 -5.85
C ILE A 87 13.07 1.28 -5.21
N GLU A 88 13.51 2.38 -5.83
CA GLU A 88 14.63 3.20 -5.37
C GLU A 88 14.17 4.41 -4.54
N ASN A 89 15.05 4.89 -3.66
CA ASN A 89 14.74 6.08 -2.86
C ASN A 89 14.67 7.34 -3.76
N GLY A 90 13.59 8.12 -3.61
CA GLY A 90 13.27 9.28 -4.45
C GLY A 90 12.63 8.91 -5.80
N GLN A 91 12.33 7.64 -6.06
CA GLN A 91 11.66 7.22 -7.30
C GLN A 91 10.20 7.66 -7.31
N LYS A 92 9.70 8.05 -8.49
CA LYS A 92 8.27 8.30 -8.69
C LYS A 92 7.50 6.98 -8.74
N VAL A 93 6.43 6.89 -7.97
CA VAL A 93 5.61 5.68 -7.81
C VAL A 93 4.12 6.01 -7.81
N LYS A 94 3.33 4.98 -8.11
CA LYS A 94 1.89 4.94 -7.86
C LYS A 94 1.61 4.07 -6.64
N VAL A 95 0.81 4.58 -5.72
CA VAL A 95 0.43 3.92 -4.47
C VAL A 95 -1.06 3.67 -4.48
N TRP A 96 -1.44 2.41 -4.39
CA TRP A 96 -2.81 1.99 -4.15
C TRP A 96 -3.01 1.79 -2.65
N TYR A 97 -4.12 2.31 -2.14
CA TYR A 97 -4.37 2.34 -0.70
C TYR A 97 -5.82 1.98 -0.34
N SER A 98 -6.01 1.44 0.87
CA SER A 98 -7.35 1.14 1.41
C SER A 98 -7.95 2.34 2.14
N GLU A 99 -7.14 3.04 2.92
CA GLU A 99 -7.59 4.17 3.75
C GLU A 99 -6.47 5.17 4.00
N ILE A 100 -6.86 6.43 4.26
CA ILE A 100 -5.99 7.48 4.76
C ILE A 100 -6.46 7.81 6.17
N LEU A 101 -5.57 7.66 7.14
CA LEU A 101 -5.80 8.04 8.52
C LEU A 101 -5.41 9.50 8.71
N GLU A 102 -6.36 10.30 9.21
CA GLU A 102 -6.16 11.71 9.49
C GLU A 102 -5.16 11.91 10.65
N SER A 103 -3.92 12.30 10.30
CA SER A 103 -2.85 12.67 11.25
C SER A 103 -1.86 13.65 10.61
N TYR A 104 -0.82 14.08 11.34
CA TYR A 104 0.23 14.96 10.80
C TYR A 104 1.65 14.36 11.00
N PRO A 105 2.28 13.77 9.96
CA PRO A 105 1.78 13.66 8.58
C PRO A 105 0.61 12.68 8.50
N GLY A 106 -0.16 12.73 7.41
CA GLY A 106 -1.20 11.74 7.13
C GLY A 106 -0.59 10.34 7.06
N LYS A 107 -1.36 9.30 7.37
CA LYS A 107 -0.90 7.91 7.22
C LYS A 107 -1.75 7.19 6.19
N VAL A 108 -1.10 6.45 5.30
CA VAL A 108 -1.75 5.77 4.18
C VAL A 108 -1.57 4.27 4.36
N GLU A 109 -2.66 3.51 4.44
CA GLU A 109 -2.59 2.05 4.43
C GLU A 109 -2.36 1.52 3.02
N VAL A 110 -1.14 1.02 2.76
CA VAL A 110 -0.71 0.64 1.42
C VAL A 110 -1.17 -0.78 1.07
N LEU A 111 -1.81 -0.90 -0.08
CA LEU A 111 -2.16 -2.18 -0.72
C LEU A 111 -1.06 -2.60 -1.70
N LYS A 112 -0.62 -1.66 -2.55
CA LYS A 112 0.35 -1.92 -3.62
C LYS A 112 1.15 -0.66 -3.96
N ILE A 113 2.38 -0.84 -4.40
CA ILE A 113 3.21 0.24 -4.96
C ILE A 113 3.80 -0.25 -6.29
N GLU A 114 3.74 0.60 -7.31
CA GLU A 114 4.41 0.35 -8.59
C GLU A 114 5.24 1.57 -9.02
N PRO A 115 6.41 1.35 -9.64
CA PRO A 115 7.17 2.43 -10.26
C PRO A 115 6.43 3.02 -11.46
N CYS A 116 6.52 4.34 -11.64
CA CYS A 116 6.00 5.05 -12.82
C CYS A 116 7.02 5.12 -13.95
#